data_AF-A0A964I5N5-F1
#
_entry.id   AF-A0A964I5N5-F1
#
_cell.length_a   1.000
_cell.length_b   1.000
_cell.length_c   1.000
_cell.angle_alpha   90.00
_cell.angle_beta   90.00
_cell.angle_gamma   90.00
#
_symmetry.space_group_name_H-M   'P 1'
#
loop_
_entity.id
_entity.type
_entity.pdbx_description
1 polymer ?
#
loop_
_entity_poly.entity_id
_entity_poly.type
_entity_poly.pdbx_seq_one_letter_code
_entity_poly.pdbx_strand_id
1 'polypeptide(L)'
;MSPKEFTFKLTVPRDPRMAALVTEVAGHAVSYAGIEAAAGADFLTRVSAAAAVALKAPGLPALQVIVTGDASSVTFAFDAASVAASRS
;
A
#
# COMPACT_ATOMS: atom_id res chain seq x y z
N MET A 1 7.04 -14.11 17.02
CA MET A 1 5.70 -14.53 16.56
C MET A 1 5.30 -13.55 15.46
N SER A 2 5.16 -13.99 14.22
CA SER A 2 4.72 -13.11 13.13
C SER A 2 3.19 -13.04 13.11
N PRO A 3 2.56 -11.85 12.97
CA PRO A 3 1.12 -11.73 12.88
C PRO A 3 0.59 -12.56 11.70
N LYS A 4 -0.52 -13.29 11.88
CA LYS A 4 -1.16 -14.06 10.81
C LYS A 4 -1.93 -13.17 9.84
N GLU A 5 -2.43 -12.05 10.36
CA GLU A 5 -3.21 -11.05 9.65
C GLU A 5 -2.89 -9.69 10.26
N PHE A 6 -3.03 -8.63 9.47
CA PHE A 6 -2.87 -7.26 9.92
C PHE A 6 -3.79 -6.31 9.18
N THR A 7 -4.14 -5.22 9.86
CA THR A 7 -4.77 -4.06 9.25
C THR A 7 -4.18 -2.80 9.85
N PHE A 8 -3.71 -1.90 9.00
CA PHE A 8 -3.24 -0.57 9.39
C PHE A 8 -4.02 0.49 8.61
N LYS A 9 -4.22 1.64 9.23
CA LYS A 9 -4.81 2.82 8.59
C LYS A 9 -3.81 3.96 8.68
N LEU A 10 -3.41 4.50 7.54
CA LEU A 10 -2.54 5.66 7.45
C LEU A 10 -3.36 6.86 7.02
N THR A 11 -3.18 7.97 7.71
CA THR A 11 -3.67 9.27 7.26
C THR A 11 -2.48 10.02 6.71
N VAL A 12 -2.45 10.21 5.40
CA VAL A 12 -1.31 10.78 4.67
C VAL A 12 -1.71 12.18 4.17
N PRO A 13 -0.96 13.25 4.46
CA PRO A 13 -1.23 14.56 3.86
C PRO A 13 -1.25 14.46 2.33
N ARG A 14 -2.16 15.18 1.66
CA ARG A 14 -2.18 15.28 0.19
C ARG A 14 -1.04 16.16 -0.32
N ASP A 15 0.15 15.61 -0.20
CA ASP A 15 1.38 16.16 -0.76
C ASP A 15 2.01 15.06 -1.63
N PRO A 16 2.27 15.32 -2.92
CA PRO A 16 2.88 14.34 -3.84
C PRO A 16 4.19 13.74 -3.31
N ARG A 17 4.92 14.46 -2.44
CA ARG A 17 6.15 13.97 -1.81
C ARG A 17 5.90 12.79 -0.86
N MET A 18 4.66 12.59 -0.40
CA MET A 18 4.30 11.49 0.49
C MET A 18 4.16 10.15 -0.24
N ALA A 19 4.16 10.10 -1.58
CA ALA A 19 4.05 8.86 -2.33
C ALA A 19 5.18 7.86 -2.01
N ALA A 20 6.39 8.37 -1.72
CA ALA A 20 7.53 7.54 -1.31
C ALA A 20 7.26 6.84 0.03
N LEU A 21 6.70 7.54 1.02
CA LEU A 21 6.36 6.96 2.32
C LEU A 21 5.32 5.84 2.18
N VAL A 22 4.30 6.02 1.33
CA VAL A 22 3.31 4.97 1.08
C VAL A 22 3.95 3.73 0.44
N THR A 23 4.91 3.94 -0.46
CA THR A 23 5.66 2.85 -1.10
C THR A 23 6.57 2.12 -0.11
N GLU A 24 7.21 2.83 0.81
CA GLU A 24 8.02 2.23 1.89
C GLU A 24 7.18 1.34 2.82
N VAL A 25 5.99 1.82 3.22
CA VAL A 25 5.05 1.02 4.01
C VAL A 25 4.62 -0.24 3.26
N ALA A 26 4.40 -0.14 1.95
CA ALA A 26 4.10 -1.30 1.12
C ALA A 26 5.25 -2.29 1.05
N GLY A 27 6.50 -1.82 0.96
CA GLY A 27 7.69 -2.69 1.00
C GLY A 27 7.78 -3.49 2.30
N HIS A 28 7.40 -2.86 3.41
CA HIS A 28 7.35 -3.54 4.70
C HIS A 28 6.22 -4.58 4.76
N ALA A 29 5.02 -4.24 4.26
CA ALA A 29 3.89 -5.15 4.19
C ALA A 29 4.16 -6.38 3.30
N VAL A 30 4.78 -6.17 2.13
CA VAL A 30 5.25 -7.24 1.21
C VAL A 30 6.23 -8.17 1.91
N SER A 31 7.19 -7.61 2.66
CA SER A 31 8.17 -8.39 3.42
C SER A 31 7.50 -9.24 4.50
N TYR A 32 6.52 -8.70 5.22
CA TYR A 32 5.76 -9.43 6.24
C TYR A 32 4.93 -10.57 5.65
N ALA A 33 4.20 -10.29 4.57
CA ALA A 33 3.41 -11.29 3.87
C ALA A 33 4.28 -12.24 3.03
N GLY A 34 5.61 -12.06 3.04
CA GLY A 34 6.62 -12.78 2.25
C GLY A 34 6.17 -13.06 0.83
N ILE A 35 5.69 -12.02 0.13
CA ILE A 35 5.39 -12.07 -1.30
C ILE A 35 6.71 -12.28 -2.05
N GLU A 36 6.67 -13.06 -3.13
CA GLU A 36 7.84 -13.32 -3.99
C GLU A 36 8.43 -12.00 -4.53
N ALA A 37 9.75 -11.93 -4.72
CA ALA A 37 10.46 -10.69 -5.01
C ALA A 37 9.99 -9.97 -6.29
N ALA A 38 9.75 -10.71 -7.38
CA ALA A 38 9.25 -10.11 -8.63
C ALA A 38 7.79 -9.66 -8.48
N ALA A 39 6.93 -10.47 -7.87
CA ALA A 39 5.54 -10.09 -7.56
C ALA A 39 5.47 -8.87 -6.62
N GLY A 40 6.38 -8.82 -5.64
CA GLY A 40 6.54 -7.70 -4.71
C GLY A 40 6.98 -6.43 -5.42
N ALA A 41 7.99 -6.50 -6.30
CA ALA A 41 8.46 -5.35 -7.07
C ALA A 41 7.38 -4.76 -8.01
N ASP A 42 6.62 -5.64 -8.68
CA ASP A 42 5.46 -5.21 -9.48
C ASP A 42 4.41 -4.52 -8.61
N PHE A 43 4.07 -5.12 -7.47
CA PHE A 43 3.12 -4.54 -6.53
C PHE A 43 3.55 -3.16 -6.03
N LEU A 44 4.82 -2.98 -5.65
CA LEU A 44 5.34 -1.67 -5.21
C LEU A 44 5.24 -0.62 -6.31
N THR A 45 5.48 -0.99 -7.56
CA THR A 45 5.31 -0.09 -8.71
C THR A 45 3.84 0.34 -8.84
N ARG A 46 2.90 -0.59 -8.74
CA ARG A 46 1.45 -0.30 -8.80
C ARG A 46 0.98 0.54 -7.62
N VAL A 47 1.44 0.26 -6.41
CA VAL A 47 1.15 1.06 -5.20
C VAL A 47 1.69 2.48 -5.36
N SER A 48 2.92 2.65 -5.82
CA SER A 48 3.55 3.96 -6.01
C SER A 48 2.76 4.81 -7.02
N ALA A 49 2.38 4.21 -8.15
CA ALA A 49 1.55 4.85 -9.16
C ALA A 49 0.17 5.24 -8.62
N ALA A 50 -0.51 4.32 -7.93
CA ALA A 50 -1.82 4.57 -7.34
C ALA A 50 -1.77 5.67 -6.28
N ALA A 51 -0.76 5.66 -5.40
CA ALA A 51 -0.54 6.69 -4.39
C ALA A 51 -0.27 8.06 -5.03
N ALA A 52 0.56 8.13 -6.07
CA ALA A 52 0.85 9.37 -6.78
C ALA A 52 -0.39 9.98 -7.44
N VAL A 53 -1.28 9.15 -8.01
CA VAL A 53 -2.57 9.61 -8.55
C VAL A 53 -3.48 10.08 -7.42
N ALA A 54 -3.64 9.27 -6.37
CA ALA A 54 -4.51 9.59 -5.25
C ALA A 54 -4.10 10.90 -4.56
N LEU A 55 -2.81 11.10 -4.28
CA LEU A 55 -2.30 12.31 -3.61
C LEU A 55 -2.45 13.60 -4.44
N LYS A 56 -2.56 13.49 -5.77
CA LYS A 56 -2.81 14.63 -6.67
C LYS A 56 -4.29 14.93 -6.86
N ALA A 57 -5.17 13.99 -6.52
CA ALA A 57 -6.61 14.19 -6.72
C ALA A 57 -7.12 15.32 -5.79
N PRO A 58 -7.94 16.24 -6.30
CA PRO A 58 -8.58 17.27 -5.48
C PRO A 58 -9.51 16.62 -4.45
N GLY A 59 -9.56 17.15 -3.24
CA GLY A 59 -10.38 16.59 -2.17
C GLY A 59 -9.93 17.03 -0.78
N LEU A 60 -10.17 16.17 0.21
CA LEU A 60 -9.79 16.39 1.60
C LEU A 60 -8.28 16.59 1.75
N PRO A 61 -7.81 17.36 2.75
CA PRO A 61 -6.38 17.67 2.94
C PRO A 61 -5.51 16.44 3.21
N ALA A 62 -6.12 15.30 3.53
CA ALA A 62 -5.44 14.03 3.72
C ALA A 62 -6.10 12.92 2.91
N LEU A 63 -5.28 11.92 2.56
CA LEU A 63 -5.64 10.65 1.95
C LEU A 63 -5.66 9.58 3.04
N GLN A 64 -6.73 8.80 3.11
CA GLN A 64 -6.77 7.61 3.95
C GLN A 64 -6.27 6.42 3.13
N VAL A 65 -5.24 5.74 3.64
CA VAL A 65 -4.73 4.50 3.07
C VAL A 65 -5.04 3.37 4.04
N ILE A 66 -5.79 2.38 3.58
CA ILE A 66 -6.07 1.16 4.35
C ILE A 66 -5.18 0.06 3.80
N VAL A 67 -4.36 -0.50 4.68
CA VAL A 67 -3.45 -1.59 4.35
C VAL A 67 -3.95 -2.84 5.07
N THR A 68 -4.31 -3.86 4.33
CA THR A 68 -4.66 -5.17 4.87
C THR A 68 -3.68 -6.21 4.35
N GLY A 69 -3.38 -7.20 5.16
CA GLY A 69 -2.59 -8.32 4.70
C GLY A 69 -2.72 -9.52 5.61
N ASP A 70 -2.43 -10.67 5.04
CA ASP A 70 -2.43 -11.96 5.69
C ASP A 70 -1.21 -12.78 5.24
N ALA A 71 -1.21 -14.07 5.53
CA ALA A 71 -0.13 -14.97 5.15
C ALA A 71 -0.04 -15.21 3.62
N SER A 72 -0.98 -14.76 2.82
CA SER A 72 -1.02 -15.00 1.38
C SER A 72 -1.18 -13.75 0.54
N SER A 73 -1.51 -12.59 1.11
CA SER A 73 -1.87 -11.41 0.34
C SER A 73 -1.64 -10.09 1.07
N VAL A 74 -1.50 -9.02 0.28
CA VAL A 74 -1.43 -7.63 0.75
C VAL A 74 -2.30 -6.78 -0.16
N THR A 75 -3.13 -5.91 0.43
CA THR A 75 -3.97 -4.94 -0.28
C THR A 75 -3.76 -3.54 0.27
N PHE A 76 -3.67 -2.56 -0.63
CA PHE A 76 -3.64 -1.13 -0.35
C PHE A 76 -4.88 -0.50 -0.99
N ALA A 77 -5.75 0.07 -0.17
CA ALA A 77 -6.90 0.85 -0.61
C ALA A 77 -6.66 2.34 -0.37
N PHE A 78 -6.96 3.15 -1.40
CA PHE A 78 -6.83 4.60 -1.45
C PHE A 78 -8.19 5.18 -1.80
N ASP A 79 -8.91 5.83 -0.87
CA ASP A 79 -10.27 6.34 -1.10
C ASP A 79 -11.18 5.37 -1.92
N ALA A 80 -11.27 5.55 -3.25
CA ALA A 80 -12.06 4.73 -4.17
C ALA A 80 -11.28 3.68 -5.01
N ALA A 81 -9.95 3.61 -4.88
CA ALA A 81 -9.08 2.69 -5.63
C ALA A 81 -8.44 1.64 -4.70
N SER A 82 -8.10 0.47 -5.24
CA SER A 82 -7.32 -0.53 -4.50
C SER A 82 -6.30 -1.26 -5.38
N VAL A 83 -5.19 -1.67 -4.77
CA VAL A 83 -4.11 -2.46 -5.38
C VAL A 83 -3.84 -3.65 -4.48
N ALA A 84 -3.75 -4.85 -5.05
CA ALA A 84 -3.48 -6.08 -4.30
C ALA A 84 -2.35 -6.91 -4.92
N ALA A 85 -1.71 -7.74 -4.09
CA ALA A 85 -0.77 -8.79 -4.45
C ALA A 85 -1.00 -10.03 -3.60
N SER A 86 -0.67 -11.20 -4.14
CA SER A 86 -0.78 -12.48 -3.45
C SER A 86 0.45 -13.36 -3.68
N ARG A 87 0.76 -14.25 -2.74
CA ARG A 87 1.66 -15.39 -2.96
C ARG A 87 1.00 -16.30 -3.99
N SER A 88 1.68 -16.48 -5.12
CA SER A 88 1.37 -17.50 -6.13
C SER A 88 1.66 -18.90 -5.62
#